data_AF-A0AAV6XLT3-F1
#
_entry.id   AF-A0AAV6XLT3-F1
#
_cell.length_a   1.000
_cell.length_b   1.000
_cell.length_c   1.000
_cell.angle_alpha   90.00
_cell.angle_beta   90.00
_cell.angle_gamma   90.00
#
_symmetry.space_group_name_H-M   'P 1'
#
loop_
_entity.id
_entity.type
_entity.pdbx_description
1 polymer ?
#
loop_
_entity_poly.entity_id
_entity_poly.type
_entity_poly.pdbx_seq_one_letter_code
_entity_poly.pdbx_strand_id
1 'polypeptide(L)'
;MPHPRIRYLHTPLSLSDDELINLIGTENSVDLITVAQAIHWFDLPRFYSIVTRLLKKPGGILVVWGYSDITVSPTFDAAGKRWFETTLPYWSSKTQSLYEGYKELPFPFESVGLRSEGSPLALDIPKKLSFEGYLRMIRSWSAIVTAKENGVDLLSKRWLRSWRMLGVVLICVYTLPDDMNVSNFKGTPSQGEARNYFKGLFLEE
;
A
#
# COMPACT_ATOMS: atom_id res chain seq x y z
N MET A 1 11.55 -6.59 19.33
CA MET A 1 10.59 -6.62 20.46
C MET A 1 9.34 -5.87 20.00
N PRO A 2 8.12 -6.29 20.37
CA PRO A 2 6.91 -5.59 19.97
C PRO A 2 6.91 -4.17 20.56
N HIS A 3 6.46 -3.19 19.78
CA HIS A 3 6.37 -1.79 20.21
C HIS A 3 5.25 -1.64 21.26
N PRO A 4 5.46 -0.91 22.38
CA PRO A 4 4.50 -0.85 23.50
C PRO A 4 3.16 -0.20 23.14
N ARG A 5 3.08 0.53 22.03
CA ARG A 5 1.84 1.15 21.51
C ARG A 5 1.22 0.40 20.33
N ILE A 6 1.79 -0.74 19.92
CA ILE A 6 1.28 -1.54 18.80
C ILE A 6 0.70 -2.84 19.34
N ARG A 7 -0.56 -3.09 19.01
CA ARG A 7 -1.23 -4.36 19.28
C ARG A 7 -1.37 -5.12 17.97
N TYR A 8 -0.73 -6.28 17.90
CA TYR A 8 -0.84 -7.20 16.76
C TYR A 8 -2.02 -8.15 16.99
N LEU A 9 -2.91 -8.24 16.01
CA LEU A 9 -4.11 -9.06 16.08
C LEU A 9 -4.16 -9.98 14.86
N HIS A 10 -4.46 -11.26 15.09
CA HIS A 10 -4.75 -12.21 14.03
C HIS A 10 -6.27 -12.37 13.91
N THR A 11 -6.82 -12.14 12.72
CA THR A 11 -8.27 -12.16 12.45
C THR A 11 -8.60 -13.30 11.49
N PRO A 12 -8.85 -14.53 11.98
CA PRO A 12 -9.19 -15.66 11.14
C PRO A 12 -10.52 -15.44 10.41
N LEU A 13 -10.69 -16.11 9.26
CA LEU A 13 -11.91 -16.00 8.44
C LEU A 13 -13.18 -16.50 9.16
N SER A 14 -13.01 -17.33 10.19
CA SER A 14 -14.11 -17.86 11.02
C SER A 14 -14.67 -16.85 12.02
N LEU A 15 -14.02 -15.70 12.19
CA LEU A 15 -14.41 -14.70 13.16
C LEU A 15 -15.65 -13.94 12.64
N SER A 16 -16.66 -13.79 13.49
CA SER A 16 -17.85 -12.99 13.18
C SER A 16 -17.53 -11.48 13.19
N ASP A 17 -18.39 -10.68 12.58
CA ASP A 17 -18.18 -9.23 12.50
C ASP A 17 -18.21 -8.56 13.89
N ASP A 18 -19.06 -9.06 14.79
CA ASP A 18 -19.15 -8.52 16.16
C ASP A 18 -17.94 -8.90 17.00
N GLU A 19 -17.43 -10.14 16.87
CA GLU A 19 -16.18 -10.54 17.50
C GLU A 19 -15.01 -9.71 16.98
N LEU A 20 -14.99 -9.38 15.69
CA LEU A 20 -13.91 -8.61 15.07
C LEU A 20 -13.90 -7.17 15.59
N ILE A 21 -15.08 -6.57 15.68
CA ILE A 21 -15.24 -5.21 16.22
C ILE A 21 -14.81 -5.17 17.69
N ASN A 22 -15.28 -6.11 18.50
CA ASN A 22 -14.91 -6.21 19.92
C ASN A 22 -13.41 -6.49 20.11
N LEU A 23 -12.78 -7.23 19.19
CA LEU A 23 -11.35 -7.48 19.21
C LEU A 23 -10.55 -6.19 18.95
N ILE A 24 -10.98 -5.37 17.99
CA ILE A 24 -10.32 -4.11 17.63
C ILE A 24 -10.59 -3.01 18.67
N GLY A 25 -11.82 -2.91 19.17
CA GLY A 25 -12.26 -1.88 20.11
C GLY A 25 -13.77 -1.95 20.32
N THR A 26 -14.44 -0.81 20.21
CA THR A 26 -15.91 -0.73 20.20
C THR A 26 -16.39 0.01 18.96
N GLU A 27 -17.69 0.04 18.72
CA GLU A 27 -18.24 0.90 17.68
C GLU A 27 -17.89 2.38 17.93
N ASN A 28 -17.71 3.13 16.84
CA ASN A 28 -17.38 4.55 16.83
C ASN A 28 -16.17 4.91 17.73
N SER A 29 -15.11 4.10 17.72
CA SER A 29 -13.95 4.27 18.59
C SER A 29 -12.64 4.52 17.84
N VAL A 30 -12.60 4.29 16.53
CA VAL A 30 -11.38 4.37 15.72
C VAL A 30 -11.31 5.70 14.96
N ASP A 31 -10.23 6.45 15.13
CA ASP A 31 -10.01 7.71 14.41
C ASP A 31 -9.57 7.49 12.95
N LEU A 32 -8.74 6.48 12.71
CA LEU A 32 -8.13 6.21 11.42
C LEU A 32 -8.05 4.70 11.16
N ILE A 33 -8.59 4.28 10.02
CA ILE A 33 -8.36 2.95 9.46
C ILE A 33 -7.52 3.13 8.20
N THR A 34 -6.46 2.34 8.04
CA THR A 34 -5.66 2.34 6.82
C THR A 34 -5.55 0.94 6.23
N VAL A 35 -5.61 0.87 4.91
CA VAL A 35 -5.32 -0.34 4.13
C VAL A 35 -4.13 -0.05 3.24
N ALA A 36 -2.96 -0.59 3.64
CA ALA A 36 -1.72 -0.48 2.89
C ALA A 36 -1.55 -1.71 2.00
N GLN A 37 -1.82 -1.55 0.70
CA GLN A 37 -1.54 -2.55 -0.34
C GLN A 37 -2.27 -3.90 -0.19
N ALA A 38 -3.52 -3.91 0.27
CA ALA A 38 -4.27 -5.15 0.47
C ALA A 38 -5.76 -5.12 0.05
N ILE A 39 -6.33 -3.95 -0.25
CA ILE A 39 -7.79 -3.81 -0.40
C ILE A 39 -8.37 -4.70 -1.50
N HIS A 40 -7.59 -4.99 -2.55
CA HIS A 40 -7.99 -5.83 -3.66
C HIS A 40 -8.18 -7.31 -3.30
N TRP A 41 -7.81 -7.72 -2.08
CA TRP A 41 -8.08 -9.06 -1.55
C TRP A 41 -9.39 -9.15 -0.76
N PHE A 42 -9.98 -8.01 -0.39
CA PHE A 42 -11.08 -7.95 0.57
C PHE A 42 -12.44 -8.18 -0.08
N ASP A 43 -13.38 -8.67 0.73
CA ASP A 43 -14.82 -8.53 0.48
C ASP A 43 -15.21 -7.08 0.83
N LEU A 44 -15.32 -6.22 -0.20
CA LEU A 44 -15.53 -4.79 -0.01
C LEU A 44 -16.85 -4.47 0.72
N PRO A 45 -18.01 -5.06 0.37
CA PRO A 45 -19.24 -4.86 1.13
C PRO A 45 -19.10 -5.16 2.63
N ARG A 46 -18.53 -6.33 2.97
CA ARG A 46 -18.31 -6.71 4.38
C ARG A 46 -17.33 -5.76 5.05
N PHE A 47 -16.21 -5.46 4.40
CA PHE A 47 -15.19 -4.54 4.90
C PHE A 47 -15.75 -3.14 5.19
N TYR A 48 -16.50 -2.55 4.26
CA TYR A 48 -17.08 -1.21 4.42
C TYR A 48 -18.14 -1.15 5.52
N SER A 49 -18.91 -2.24 5.73
CA SER A 49 -19.81 -2.37 6.88
C SER A 49 -19.04 -2.28 8.21
N ILE A 50 -17.95 -3.04 8.34
CA ILE A 50 -17.10 -3.03 9.54
C ILE A 50 -16.44 -1.67 9.76
N VAL A 51 -15.86 -1.07 8.71
CA VAL A 51 -15.26 0.28 8.76
C VAL A 51 -16.26 1.30 9.26
N THR A 52 -17.50 1.27 8.74
CA THR A 52 -18.57 2.20 9.12
C THR A 52 -18.99 2.05 10.58
N ARG A 53 -18.89 0.85 11.15
CA ARG A 53 -19.17 0.60 12.58
C ARG A 53 -18.03 1.05 13.47
N LEU A 54 -16.78 0.84 13.06
CA LEU A 54 -15.59 1.15 13.87
C LEU A 54 -15.23 2.64 13.89
N LEU A 55 -15.32 3.32 12.74
CA LEU A 55 -14.89 4.71 12.61
C LEU A 55 -15.71 5.64 13.51
N LYS A 56 -15.02 6.54 14.22
CA LYS A 56 -15.65 7.60 15.00
C LYS A 56 -16.56 8.45 14.12
N LYS A 57 -17.69 8.88 14.70
CA LYS A 57 -18.64 9.79 14.07
C LYS A 57 -18.84 11.01 14.96
N PRO A 58 -18.67 12.23 14.43
CA PRO A 58 -18.09 12.57 13.12
C PRO A 58 -16.54 12.43 13.11
N GLY A 59 -15.94 12.36 11.91
CA GLY A 59 -14.51 12.63 11.72
C GLY A 59 -13.57 11.42 11.59
N GLY A 60 -14.05 10.18 11.68
CA GLY A 60 -13.24 9.00 11.39
C GLY A 60 -12.85 8.93 9.91
N ILE A 61 -11.61 8.51 9.63
CA ILE A 61 -11.04 8.51 8.27
C ILE A 61 -10.66 7.09 7.85
N LEU A 62 -11.03 6.69 6.63
CA LEU A 62 -10.47 5.53 5.94
C LEU A 62 -9.45 5.99 4.89
N VAL A 63 -8.22 5.47 4.96
CA VAL A 63 -7.16 5.71 3.98
C VAL A 63 -6.74 4.42 3.31
N VAL A 64 -7.03 4.30 2.02
CA VAL A 64 -6.61 3.17 1.19
C VAL A 64 -5.48 3.63 0.29
N TRP A 65 -4.38 2.89 0.29
CA TRP A 65 -3.24 3.20 -0.57
C TRP A 65 -2.52 1.92 -1.02
N GLY A 66 -1.69 2.04 -2.03
CA GLY A 66 -0.88 0.95 -2.55
C GLY A 66 0.22 1.50 -3.44
N TYR A 67 1.14 0.61 -3.80
CA TYR A 67 2.21 0.89 -4.75
C TYR A 67 2.29 -0.27 -5.74
N SER A 68 2.52 0.06 -7.00
CA SER A 68 2.49 -0.88 -8.14
C SER A 68 3.72 -0.74 -9.02
N ASP A 69 4.14 0.49 -9.30
CA ASP A 69 5.27 0.77 -10.17
C ASP A 69 6.56 1.03 -9.38
N ILE A 70 7.68 0.54 -9.93
CA ILE A 70 9.02 0.82 -9.43
C ILE A 70 9.82 1.47 -10.54
N THR A 71 10.26 2.70 -10.30
CA THR A 71 11.08 3.49 -11.22
C THR A 71 12.44 3.73 -10.58
N VAL A 72 13.51 3.45 -11.32
CA VAL A 72 14.90 3.50 -10.82
C VAL A 72 15.77 4.39 -11.72
N SER A 73 15.82 4.06 -13.00
CA SER A 73 16.57 4.78 -14.04
C SER A 73 16.18 4.23 -15.41
N PRO A 74 16.26 5.02 -16.50
CA PRO A 74 15.78 4.56 -17.82
C PRO A 74 16.36 3.22 -18.28
N THR A 75 17.64 2.94 -17.98
CA THR A 75 18.30 1.69 -18.35
C THR A 75 17.84 0.51 -17.50
N PHE A 76 17.69 0.71 -16.19
CA PHE A 76 17.16 -0.28 -15.29
C PHE A 76 15.69 -0.58 -15.59
N ASP A 77 14.88 0.45 -15.78
CA ASP A 77 13.42 0.35 -15.96
C ASP A 77 13.09 -0.41 -17.25
N ALA A 78 13.85 -0.21 -18.33
CA ALA A 78 13.69 -1.00 -19.55
C ALA A 78 14.00 -2.50 -19.33
N ALA A 79 15.01 -2.82 -18.52
CA ALA A 79 15.30 -4.21 -18.17
C ALA A 79 14.26 -4.79 -17.19
N GLY A 80 13.81 -3.98 -16.23
CA GLY A 80 12.79 -4.31 -15.25
C GLY A 80 11.45 -4.60 -15.92
N LYS A 81 11.02 -3.80 -16.90
CA LYS A 81 9.78 -4.02 -17.67
C LYS A 81 9.78 -5.37 -18.39
N ARG A 82 10.86 -5.67 -19.14
CA ARG A 82 11.00 -6.96 -19.85
C ARG A 82 10.98 -8.16 -18.89
N TRP A 83 11.56 -7.99 -17.70
CA TRP A 83 11.47 -9.02 -16.67
C TRP A 83 10.05 -9.12 -16.09
N PHE A 84 9.41 -7.99 -15.78
CA PHE A 84 8.07 -7.94 -15.22
C PHE A 84 7.04 -8.62 -16.12
N GLU A 85 7.16 -8.48 -17.45
CA GLU A 85 6.33 -9.20 -18.42
C GLU A 85 6.37 -10.74 -18.23
N THR A 86 7.51 -11.29 -17.78
CA THR A 86 7.64 -12.73 -17.49
C THR A 86 6.90 -13.16 -16.21
N THR A 87 6.54 -12.21 -15.35
CA THR A 87 5.80 -12.45 -14.11
C THR A 87 4.29 -12.46 -14.31
N LEU A 88 3.78 -11.86 -15.40
CA LEU A 88 2.34 -11.71 -15.71
C LEU A 88 1.51 -13.00 -15.55
N PRO A 89 1.97 -14.19 -16.00
CA PRO A 89 1.19 -15.43 -15.85
C PRO A 89 0.97 -15.89 -14.40
N TYR A 90 1.73 -15.37 -13.44
CA TYR A 90 1.71 -15.81 -12.04
C TYR A 90 0.98 -14.84 -11.12
N TRP A 91 0.53 -13.69 -11.63
CA TRP A 91 -0.28 -12.74 -10.87
C TRP A 91 -1.73 -13.19 -10.82
N SER A 92 -2.38 -12.92 -9.69
CA SER A 92 -3.84 -13.07 -9.57
C SER A 92 -4.53 -11.94 -10.32
N SER A 93 -5.65 -12.21 -10.98
CA SER A 93 -6.50 -11.15 -11.55
C SER A 93 -6.93 -10.11 -10.50
N LYS A 94 -7.03 -10.49 -9.23
CA LYS A 94 -7.33 -9.57 -8.13
C LYS A 94 -6.32 -8.43 -8.00
N THR A 95 -5.05 -8.65 -8.33
CA THR A 95 -4.01 -7.60 -8.23
C THR A 95 -4.09 -6.57 -9.34
N GLN A 96 -4.88 -6.80 -10.40
CA GLN A 96 -5.00 -5.87 -11.53
C GLN A 96 -5.47 -4.48 -11.10
N SER A 97 -6.43 -4.41 -10.17
CA SER A 97 -6.95 -3.13 -9.66
C SER A 97 -5.87 -2.27 -9.00
N LEU A 98 -4.85 -2.88 -8.37
CA LEU A 98 -3.70 -2.17 -7.82
C LEU A 98 -2.85 -1.52 -8.94
N TYR A 99 -2.57 -2.24 -10.02
CA TYR A 99 -1.81 -1.73 -11.16
C TYR A 99 -2.56 -0.66 -11.96
N GLU A 100 -3.90 -0.72 -11.94
CA GLU A 100 -4.75 0.32 -12.52
C GLU A 100 -4.91 1.54 -11.58
N GLY A 101 -4.25 1.52 -10.42
CA GLY A 101 -4.24 2.62 -9.45
C GLY A 101 -5.53 2.76 -8.65
N TYR A 102 -6.33 1.70 -8.54
CA TYR A 102 -7.64 1.69 -7.89
C TYR A 102 -8.66 2.69 -8.46
N LYS A 103 -8.55 3.06 -9.75
CA LYS A 103 -9.49 3.99 -10.39
C LYS A 103 -10.94 3.51 -10.32
N GLU A 104 -11.16 2.23 -10.57
CA GLU A 104 -12.50 1.62 -10.57
C GLU A 104 -12.88 0.98 -9.22
N LEU A 105 -12.13 1.27 -8.14
CA LEU A 105 -12.43 0.72 -6.82
C LEU A 105 -13.68 1.42 -6.26
N PRO A 106 -14.78 0.70 -5.97
CA PRO A 106 -15.95 1.30 -5.33
C PRO A 106 -15.55 1.87 -3.97
N PHE A 107 -15.86 3.13 -3.69
CA PHE A 107 -15.40 3.81 -2.48
C PHE A 107 -16.51 4.72 -1.92
N PRO A 108 -17.49 4.14 -1.20
CA PRO A 108 -18.72 4.81 -0.79
C PRO A 108 -18.55 5.71 0.45
N PHE A 109 -17.40 6.37 0.57
CA PHE A 109 -17.09 7.30 1.66
C PHE A 109 -16.93 8.71 1.13
N GLU A 110 -17.35 9.70 1.92
CA GLU A 110 -17.20 11.10 1.58
C GLU A 110 -15.71 11.49 1.49
N SER A 111 -15.37 12.24 0.45
CA SER A 111 -14.01 12.77 0.27
C SER A 111 -13.70 13.82 1.33
N VAL A 112 -12.53 13.72 1.95
CA VAL A 112 -11.99 14.75 2.86
C VAL A 112 -11.23 15.87 2.11
N GLY A 113 -11.53 16.08 0.83
CA GLY A 113 -10.87 17.11 -0.01
C GLY A 113 -9.53 16.69 -0.61
N LEU A 114 -9.09 15.46 -0.34
CA LEU A 114 -7.92 14.87 -1.01
C LEU A 114 -8.33 14.30 -2.38
N ARG A 115 -9.25 13.32 -2.40
CA ARG A 115 -9.73 12.61 -3.60
C ARG A 115 -11.03 11.86 -3.33
N SER A 116 -11.72 11.45 -4.41
CA SER A 116 -12.97 10.68 -4.40
C SER A 116 -12.83 9.39 -5.22
N GLU A 117 -13.84 8.51 -5.15
CA GLU A 117 -14.02 7.39 -6.08
C GLU A 117 -13.81 7.84 -7.54
N GLY A 118 -13.13 7.01 -8.34
CA GLY A 118 -12.79 7.34 -9.74
C GLY A 118 -11.57 8.25 -9.93
N SER A 119 -11.07 8.92 -8.88
CA SER A 119 -9.99 9.90 -8.99
C SER A 119 -8.91 9.72 -7.92
N PRO A 120 -8.16 8.60 -7.93
CA PRO A 120 -7.06 8.37 -6.98
C PRO A 120 -5.92 9.37 -7.18
N LEU A 121 -5.16 9.65 -6.11
CA LEU A 121 -3.97 10.51 -6.16
C LEU A 121 -2.74 9.64 -6.39
N ALA A 122 -2.06 9.87 -7.51
CA ALA A 122 -0.73 9.31 -7.73
C ALA A 122 0.28 10.08 -6.88
N LEU A 123 1.05 9.35 -6.07
CA LEU A 123 2.16 9.87 -5.27
C LEU A 123 3.39 9.01 -5.53
N ASP A 124 4.54 9.64 -5.73
CA ASP A 124 5.82 8.95 -5.75
C ASP A 124 6.20 8.48 -4.36
N ILE A 125 7.01 7.43 -4.19
CA ILE A 125 7.52 6.93 -2.90
C ILE A 125 9.06 6.72 -2.94
N PRO A 126 9.93 7.74 -2.69
CA PRO A 126 11.36 7.61 -2.43
C PRO A 126 11.70 6.64 -1.32
N LYS A 127 12.37 5.59 -1.75
CA LYS A 127 13.18 4.77 -0.88
C LYS A 127 14.55 4.60 -1.51
N LYS A 128 15.58 4.79 -0.70
CA LYS A 128 16.93 4.33 -1.03
C LYS A 128 17.06 2.88 -0.59
N LEU A 129 17.21 1.97 -1.54
CA LEU A 129 17.40 0.55 -1.27
C LEU A 129 18.76 0.10 -1.80
N SER A 130 19.39 -0.82 -1.09
CA SER A 130 20.47 -1.62 -1.68
C SER A 130 19.90 -2.58 -2.70
N PHE A 131 20.72 -3.05 -3.63
CA PHE A 131 20.31 -4.09 -4.57
C PHE A 131 19.77 -5.34 -3.85
N GLU A 132 20.38 -5.71 -2.71
CA GLU A 132 19.90 -6.82 -1.91
C GLU A 132 18.52 -6.54 -1.29
N GLY A 133 18.29 -5.32 -0.80
CA GLY A 133 16.98 -4.89 -0.29
C GLY A 133 15.90 -4.95 -1.38
N TYR A 134 16.22 -4.51 -2.59
CA TYR A 134 15.34 -4.63 -3.75
C TYR A 134 15.02 -6.10 -4.08
N LEU A 135 16.02 -6.99 -4.07
CA LEU A 135 15.78 -8.43 -4.28
C LEU A 135 14.95 -9.06 -3.16
N ARG A 136 15.13 -8.65 -1.90
CA ARG A 136 14.30 -9.12 -0.79
C ARG A 136 12.84 -8.73 -0.99
N MET A 137 12.58 -7.48 -1.38
CA MET A 137 11.24 -7.00 -1.71
C MET A 137 10.62 -7.77 -2.88
N ILE A 138 11.35 -7.98 -3.98
CA ILE A 138 10.79 -8.75 -5.11
C ILE A 138 10.49 -10.20 -4.73
N ARG A 139 11.34 -10.82 -3.89
CA ARG A 139 11.10 -12.20 -3.44
C ARG A 139 9.82 -12.36 -2.63
N SER A 140 9.29 -11.29 -2.03
CA SER A 140 8.02 -11.33 -1.30
C SER A 140 6.80 -11.11 -2.20
N TRP A 141 6.97 -10.85 -3.49
CA TRP A 141 5.86 -10.70 -4.42
C TRP A 141 5.14 -12.02 -4.64
N SER A 142 3.80 -11.99 -4.60
CA SER A 142 2.97 -13.17 -4.78
C SER A 142 3.26 -13.90 -6.09
N ALA A 143 3.44 -13.19 -7.20
CA ALA A 143 3.81 -13.82 -8.48
C ALA A 143 5.15 -14.58 -8.43
N ILE A 144 6.12 -14.10 -7.66
CA ILE A 144 7.42 -14.78 -7.52
C ILE A 144 7.29 -16.04 -6.66
N VAL A 145 6.51 -15.96 -5.58
CA VAL A 145 6.17 -17.12 -4.75
C VAL A 145 5.43 -18.17 -5.60
N THR A 146 4.36 -17.78 -6.27
CA THR A 146 3.56 -18.66 -7.16
C THR A 146 4.42 -19.29 -8.24
N ALA A 147 5.28 -18.52 -8.93
CA ALA A 147 6.15 -19.08 -9.97
C ALA A 147 7.10 -20.13 -9.42
N LYS A 148 7.68 -19.87 -8.24
CA LYS A 148 8.60 -20.81 -7.57
C LYS A 148 7.88 -22.09 -7.15
N GLU A 149 6.65 -22.00 -6.64
CA GLU A 149 5.80 -23.16 -6.32
C GLU A 149 5.50 -24.00 -7.57
N ASN A 150 5.40 -23.36 -8.73
CA ASN A 150 5.27 -24.02 -10.03
C ASN A 150 6.61 -24.44 -10.66
N GLY A 151 7.72 -24.38 -9.92
CA GLY A 151 9.04 -24.83 -10.37
C GLY A 151 9.78 -23.85 -11.30
N VAL A 152 9.33 -22.60 -11.40
CA VAL A 152 9.91 -21.58 -12.27
C VAL A 152 10.72 -20.55 -11.47
N ASP A 153 12.01 -20.41 -11.79
CA ASP A 153 12.89 -19.40 -11.20
C ASP A 153 12.88 -18.10 -12.03
N LEU A 154 11.99 -17.18 -11.66
CA LEU A 154 11.92 -15.84 -12.24
C LEU A 154 13.07 -14.92 -11.82
N LEU A 155 13.89 -15.32 -10.83
CA LEU A 155 15.06 -14.57 -10.35
C LEU A 155 16.37 -15.25 -10.74
N SER A 156 16.39 -15.86 -11.93
CA SER A 156 17.57 -16.57 -12.44
C SER A 156 18.83 -15.70 -12.49
N LYS A 157 20.00 -16.36 -12.48
CA LYS A 157 21.33 -15.71 -12.59
C LYS A 157 21.46 -14.77 -13.80
N ARG A 158 20.64 -14.96 -14.85
CA ARG A 158 20.60 -14.07 -16.02
C ARG A 158 20.11 -12.68 -15.63
N TRP A 159 18.95 -12.59 -14.97
CA TRP A 159 18.34 -11.33 -14.55
C TRP A 159 19.17 -10.63 -13.48
N LEU A 160 19.63 -11.39 -12.48
CA LEU A 160 20.46 -10.85 -11.40
C LEU A 160 21.77 -10.22 -11.91
N ARG A 161 22.42 -10.83 -12.91
CA ARG A 161 23.62 -10.26 -13.53
C ARG A 161 23.31 -8.99 -14.32
N SER A 162 22.24 -9.00 -15.11
CA SER A 162 21.78 -7.83 -15.87
C SER A 162 21.57 -6.62 -14.95
N TRP A 163 20.84 -6.80 -13.86
CA TRP A 163 20.56 -5.72 -12.91
C TRP A 163 21.78 -5.27 -12.10
N ARG A 164 22.64 -6.20 -11.69
CA ARG A 164 23.84 -5.88 -10.90
C ARG A 164 24.88 -5.08 -11.71
N MET A 165 25.00 -5.32 -13.01
CA MET A 165 25.92 -4.57 -13.89
C MET A 165 25.44 -3.14 -14.17
N LEU A 166 24.15 -2.85 -13.95
CA LEU A 166 23.57 -1.53 -14.21
C LEU A 166 23.76 -0.56 -13.04
N GLY A 167 24.35 -0.98 -11.91
CA GLY A 167 24.58 -0.13 -10.74
C GLY A 167 23.26 0.39 -10.16
N VAL A 168 22.64 -0.36 -9.25
CA VAL A 168 21.35 0.04 -8.67
C VAL A 168 21.57 1.05 -7.55
N VAL A 169 21.49 2.34 -7.88
CA VAL A 169 21.13 3.38 -6.92
C VAL A 169 19.66 3.69 -7.16
N LEU A 170 18.78 3.08 -6.34
CA LEU A 170 17.38 3.46 -6.34
C LEU A 170 17.27 4.87 -5.75
N ILE A 171 17.08 5.86 -6.62
CA ILE A 171 16.61 7.20 -6.25
C ILE A 171 15.15 7.27 -6.70
N CYS A 172 14.24 6.74 -5.89
CA CYS A 172 12.91 7.34 -5.91
C CYS A 172 13.08 8.73 -5.23
N VAL A 173 12.39 9.80 -5.68
CA VAL A 173 12.46 11.19 -5.16
C VAL A 173 11.04 11.64 -4.76
N TYR A 174 10.84 12.35 -3.64
CA TYR A 174 9.58 13.05 -3.33
C TYR A 174 9.83 14.56 -3.54
N THR A 175 8.93 15.21 -4.26
CA THR A 175 8.59 16.61 -3.96
C THR A 175 7.07 16.64 -3.80
N LEU A 176 6.58 17.06 -2.63
CA LEU A 176 5.17 17.45 -2.53
C LEU A 176 4.98 18.67 -3.43
N PRO A 177 3.93 18.73 -4.28
CA PRO A 177 3.65 19.95 -5.00
C PRO A 177 3.33 21.07 -3.97
N ASP A 178 3.90 22.25 -4.17
CA ASP A 178 3.82 23.39 -3.25
C ASP A 178 2.38 23.89 -3.00
N ASP A 179 1.40 23.41 -3.77
CA ASP A 179 0.01 23.82 -3.75
C ASP A 179 -0.88 23.04 -2.75
N MET A 180 -0.36 21.99 -2.11
CA MET A 180 -1.04 21.27 -1.02
C MET A 180 -1.04 22.10 0.28
N ASN A 181 -1.83 23.17 0.28
CA ASN A 181 -2.06 24.04 1.43
C ASN A 181 -3.10 23.41 2.37
N VAL A 182 -2.62 22.79 3.45
CA VAL A 182 -3.42 22.13 4.51
C VAL A 182 -4.27 23.14 5.32
N SER A 183 -4.28 24.42 4.93
CA SER A 183 -5.03 25.51 5.58
C SER A 183 -6.55 25.46 5.38
N ASN A 184 -7.06 24.63 4.46
CA ASN A 184 -8.50 24.55 4.17
C ASN A 184 -9.24 23.43 4.93
N PHE A 185 -8.55 22.67 5.78
CA PHE A 185 -9.19 21.73 6.70
C PHE A 185 -9.83 22.51 7.87
N LYS A 186 -11.10 22.89 7.72
CA LYS A 186 -11.90 23.38 8.85
C LYS A 186 -12.19 22.21 9.78
N GLY A 187 -11.39 22.09 10.84
CA GLY A 187 -11.71 21.24 11.99
C GLY A 187 -10.62 20.30 12.52
N THR A 188 -9.36 20.40 12.08
CA THR A 188 -8.28 19.49 12.53
C THR A 188 -6.97 20.21 12.87
N PRO A 189 -6.13 19.58 13.71
CA PRO A 189 -5.08 20.25 14.47
C PRO A 189 -3.88 20.69 13.61
N SER A 190 -3.03 21.53 14.21
CA SER A 190 -1.99 22.32 13.55
C SER A 190 -1.13 21.55 12.53
N GLN A 191 -0.58 22.26 11.54
CA GLN A 191 0.25 21.72 10.43
C GLN A 191 1.37 20.74 10.87
N GLY A 192 1.81 20.78 12.12
CA GLY A 192 2.77 19.83 12.68
C GLY A 192 2.22 18.41 12.86
N GLU A 193 0.91 18.26 13.11
CA GLU A 193 0.30 16.96 13.42
C GLU A 193 0.01 16.14 12.16
N ALA A 194 -0.48 16.76 11.08
CA ALA A 194 -0.68 16.10 9.78
C ALA A 194 0.64 15.52 9.21
N ARG A 195 1.76 16.25 9.35
CA ARG A 195 3.09 15.75 8.97
C ARG A 195 3.55 14.55 9.81
N ASN A 196 3.13 14.46 11.06
CA ASN A 196 3.44 13.33 11.94
C ASN A 196 2.61 12.10 11.61
N TYR A 197 1.35 12.25 11.16
CA TYR A 197 0.53 11.13 10.70
C TYR A 197 1.18 10.42 9.51
N PHE A 198 1.67 11.16 8.52
CA PHE A 198 2.36 10.55 7.38
C PHE A 198 3.74 9.97 7.76
N LYS A 199 4.54 10.65 8.58
CA LYS A 199 5.82 10.10 9.06
C LYS A 199 5.66 8.78 9.85
N GLY A 200 4.57 8.63 10.59
CA GLY A 200 4.27 7.39 11.34
C GLY A 200 3.90 6.20 10.46
N LEU A 201 3.37 6.44 9.25
CA LEU A 201 2.99 5.39 8.29
C LEU A 201 4.17 4.79 7.51
N PHE A 202 5.36 5.41 7.53
CA PHE A 202 6.52 5.01 6.73
C PHE A 202 7.71 4.49 7.55
N LEU A 203 7.54 4.31 8.86
CA LEU A 203 8.52 3.68 9.74
C LEU A 203 8.10 2.24 10.06
N GLU A 204 8.34 1.34 9.13
CA GLU A 204 8.82 0.01 9.49
C GLU A 204 10.33 -0.02 9.22
N GLU A 205 11.06 -0.54 10.21
CA GLU A 205 12.51 -0.43 10.46
C GLU A 205 13.42 -0.78 9.27
#